data_AF-A0A5K1FL10-F1
#
_entry.id   AF-A0A5K1FL10-F1
#
_cell.length_a   1.000
_cell.length_b   1.000
_cell.length_c   1.000
_cell.angle_alpha   90.00
_cell.angle_beta   90.00
_cell.angle_gamma   90.00
#
_symmetry.space_group_name_H-M   'P 1'
#
loop_
_entity.id
_entity.type
_entity.pdbx_description
1 polymer ?
#
loop_
_entity_poly.entity_id
_entity_poly.type
_entity_poly.pdbx_seq_one_letter_code
_entity_poly.pdbx_strand_id
1 'polypeptide(L)'
;METDTEILLEKAEMALNKYKMHAVVANELLTRKEQVIVLISGKKITIRRTEEFRDVEDPLIDLLVQNHLEFAKQLQSNGSA
;
A
#
# COMPACT_ATOMS: atom_id res chain seq x y z
N MET A 1 -4.89 1.05 10.72
CA MET A 1 -3.95 0.69 11.80
C MET A 1 -4.67 -0.23 12.77
N GLU A 2 -4.07 -1.36 13.11
CA GLU A 2 -4.62 -2.36 14.04
C GLU A 2 -3.48 -2.97 14.86
N THR A 3 -3.81 -3.79 15.87
CA THR A 3 -2.83 -4.53 16.70
C THR A 3 -2.74 -6.01 16.33
N ASP A 4 -3.66 -6.50 15.50
CA ASP A 4 -3.73 -7.88 15.03
C ASP A 4 -3.60 -7.89 13.50
N THR A 5 -2.74 -8.75 12.97
CA THR A 5 -2.42 -8.76 11.53
C THR A 5 -3.56 -9.33 10.68
N GLU A 6 -4.34 -10.27 11.19
CA GLU A 6 -5.46 -10.84 10.45
C GLU A 6 -6.58 -9.81 10.32
N ILE A 7 -6.95 -9.16 11.43
CA ILE A 7 -7.94 -8.07 11.46
C ILE A 7 -7.48 -6.89 10.58
N LEU A 8 -6.18 -6.58 10.60
CA LEU A 8 -5.59 -5.54 9.77
C LEU A 8 -5.83 -5.80 8.29
N LEU A 9 -5.57 -7.02 7.82
CA LEU A 9 -5.70 -7.39 6.42
C LEU A 9 -7.17 -7.43 6.00
N GLU A 10 -8.06 -7.96 6.84
CA GLU A 10 -9.50 -7.97 6.57
C GLU A 10 -10.03 -6.54 6.39
N LYS A 11 -9.71 -5.63 7.32
CA LYS A 11 -10.13 -4.23 7.24
C LYS A 11 -9.52 -3.51 6.04
N ALA A 12 -8.28 -3.84 5.66
CA ALA A 12 -7.64 -3.25 4.49
C ALA A 12 -8.32 -3.67 3.18
N GLU A 13 -8.65 -4.97 3.04
CA GLU A 13 -9.42 -5.48 1.89
C GLU A 13 -10.83 -4.88 1.85
N MET A 14 -11.50 -4.79 3.00
CA MET A 14 -12.80 -4.12 3.11
C MET A 14 -12.72 -2.65 2.67
N ALA A 15 -11.70 -1.91 3.09
CA ALA A 15 -11.53 -0.52 2.73
C ALA A 15 -11.32 -0.33 1.21
N LEU A 16 -10.48 -1.16 0.58
CA LEU A 16 -10.33 -1.17 -0.89
C LEU A 16 -11.67 -1.37 -1.59
N ASN A 17 -12.42 -2.39 -1.18
CA ASN A 17 -13.66 -2.79 -1.86
C ASN A 17 -14.82 -1.82 -1.62
N LYS A 18 -14.95 -1.32 -0.39
CA LYS A 18 -16.02 -0.41 0.05
C LYS A 18 -15.85 0.98 -0.53
N TYR A 19 -14.62 1.50 -0.52
CA TYR A 19 -14.35 2.90 -0.91
C TYR A 19 -13.77 3.03 -2.32
N LYS A 20 -13.57 1.93 -3.04
CA LYS A 20 -13.01 1.91 -4.41
C LYS A 20 -11.65 2.62 -4.49
N MET A 21 -10.83 2.43 -3.46
CA MET A 21 -9.49 3.01 -3.38
C MET A 21 -8.52 2.27 -4.30
N HIS A 22 -7.51 2.97 -4.82
CA HIS A 22 -6.43 2.37 -5.60
C HIS A 22 -5.39 1.65 -4.73
N ALA A 23 -5.24 2.09 -3.48
CA ALA A 23 -4.27 1.58 -2.53
C ALA A 23 -4.78 1.70 -1.10
N VAL A 24 -4.38 0.77 -0.23
CA VAL A 24 -4.50 0.88 1.24
C VAL A 24 -3.16 0.52 1.87
N VAL A 25 -2.64 1.40 2.72
CA VAL A 25 -1.44 1.14 3.54
C VAL A 25 -1.91 0.64 4.91
N ALA A 26 -1.53 -0.59 5.23
CA ALA A 26 -1.94 -1.31 6.41
C ALA A 26 -0.73 -1.52 7.34
N ASN A 27 -0.75 -0.83 8.48
CA ASN A 27 0.28 -0.89 9.50
C ASN A 27 -0.23 -1.56 10.78
N GLU A 28 0.50 -2.56 11.25
CA GLU A 28 0.27 -3.20 12.56
C GLU A 28 1.04 -2.41 13.62
N LEU A 29 0.41 -2.14 14.77
CA LEU A 29 0.87 -1.10 15.71
C LEU A 29 2.31 -1.31 16.19
N LEU A 30 2.70 -2.53 16.52
CA LEU A 30 4.02 -2.83 17.08
C LEU A 30 5.11 -2.80 16.01
N THR A 31 4.76 -3.20 14.78
CA THR A 31 5.71 -3.30 13.67
C THR A 31 5.65 -2.12 12.70
N ARG A 32 4.81 -1.10 12.94
CA ARG A 32 4.55 0.00 11.98
C ARG A 32 5.77 0.76 11.47
N LYS A 33 6.87 0.80 12.24
CA LYS A 33 8.14 1.45 11.85
C LYS A 33 9.08 0.52 11.07
N GLU A 34 8.82 -0.79 11.14
CA GLU A 34 9.65 -1.85 10.58
C GLU A 34 9.02 -2.45 9.33
N GLN A 35 7.69 -2.49 9.29
CA GLN A 35 6.93 -3.17 8.27
C GLN A 35 5.57 -2.50 8.05
N VAL A 36 5.22 -2.38 6.78
CA VAL A 36 3.86 -2.03 6.33
C VAL A 36 3.44 -2.99 5.23
N ILE A 37 2.15 -3.30 5.17
CA ILE A 37 1.57 -4.09 4.09
C ILE A 37 0.74 -3.14 3.24
N VAL A 38 1.01 -3.12 1.94
CA VAL A 38 0.30 -2.29 0.98
C VAL A 38 -0.58 -3.17 0.11
N LEU A 39 -1.87 -2.86 0.06
CA LEU A 39 -2.80 -3.52 -0.84
C LEU A 39 -3.07 -2.61 -2.03
N ILE A 40 -2.68 -3.04 -3.23
CA ILE A 40 -2.82 -2.30 -4.49
C ILE A 40 -3.32 -3.25 -5.56
N SER A 41 -4.40 -2.89 -6.27
CA SER A 41 -4.91 -3.67 -7.41
C SER A 41 -5.10 -5.16 -7.11
N GLY A 42 -5.59 -5.49 -5.90
CA GLY A 42 -5.80 -6.86 -5.43
C GLY A 42 -4.53 -7.62 -5.04
N LYS A 43 -3.34 -7.00 -5.10
CA LYS A 43 -2.07 -7.57 -4.67
C LYS A 43 -1.70 -7.07 -3.27
N LYS A 44 -1.09 -7.95 -2.47
CA LYS A 44 -0.50 -7.64 -1.17
C LYS A 44 1.02 -7.51 -1.33
N ILE A 45 1.58 -6.38 -0.93
CA ILE A 45 3.02 -6.10 -1.00
C ILE A 45 3.49 -5.75 0.40
N THR A 46 4.44 -6.53 0.92
CA THR A 46 5.06 -6.25 2.22
C THR A 46 6.30 -5.40 2.01
N ILE A 47 6.30 -4.19 2.58
CA ILE A 47 7.47 -3.33 2.65
C ILE A 47 8.08 -3.48 4.04
N ARG A 48 9.39 -3.69 4.07
CA ARG A 48 10.17 -3.74 5.31
C ARG A 48 11.21 -2.64 5.28
N ARG A 49 11.52 -2.10 6.45
CA ARG A 49 12.69 -1.25 6.65
C ARG A 49 13.94 -2.03 6.21
N THR A 50 14.72 -1.43 5.33
CA THR A 50 15.88 -2.08 4.69
C THR A 50 17.17 -1.85 5.45
N GLU A 51 17.28 -0.73 6.17
CA GLU A 51 18.49 -0.27 6.84
C GLU A 51 18.11 0.37 8.19
N GLU A 52 18.98 0.27 9.19
CA GLU A 52 18.73 0.77 10.55
C GLU A 52 18.40 2.26 10.60
N PHE A 53 19.01 3.05 9.69
CA PHE A 53 18.86 4.51 9.61
C PHE A 53 17.86 4.98 8.55
N ARG A 54 17.23 4.05 7.82
CA ARG A 54 16.26 4.40 6.78
C ARG A 54 14.86 4.18 7.31
N ASP A 55 13.97 5.13 7.11
CA ASP A 55 12.58 5.00 7.51
C ASP A 55 11.82 4.04 6.56
N VAL A 56 10.79 3.35 7.06
CA VAL A 56 9.98 2.44 6.22
C VAL A 56 9.19 3.21 5.15
N GLU A 57 8.99 4.51 5.39
CA GLU A 57 8.37 5.47 4.49
C GLU A 57 9.15 5.63 3.18
N ASP A 58 10.48 5.52 3.17
CA ASP A 58 11.29 5.71 1.95
C ASP A 58 10.91 4.67 0.86
N PRO A 59 11.04 3.34 1.09
CA PRO A 59 10.62 2.35 0.10
C PRO A 59 9.09 2.33 -0.12
N LEU A 60 8.30 2.76 0.86
CA LEU A 60 6.84 2.89 0.72
C LEU A 60 6.48 3.99 -0.30
N ILE A 61 7.12 5.16 -0.19
CA ILE A 61 6.90 6.29 -1.10
C ILE A 61 7.28 5.90 -2.52
N ASP A 62 8.44 5.25 -2.70
CA ASP A 62 8.89 4.78 -4.01
C ASP A 62 7.84 3.86 -4.67
N LEU A 63 7.31 2.88 -3.91
CA LEU A 63 6.25 1.99 -4.40
C LEU A 63 4.99 2.76 -4.81
N LEU A 64 4.52 3.69 -3.98
CA LEU A 64 3.30 4.45 -4.24
C LEU A 64 3.45 5.38 -5.44
N VAL A 65 4.61 6.03 -5.60
CA VAL A 65 4.91 6.88 -6.75
C VAL A 65 4.89 6.06 -8.04
N GLN A 66 5.57 4.91 -8.07
CA GLN A 66 5.60 4.06 -9.27
C GLN A 66 4.19 3.58 -9.66
N ASN A 67 3.41 3.10 -8.69
CA ASN A 67 2.04 2.68 -8.93
C ASN A 67 1.15 3.84 -9.41
N HIS A 68 1.30 5.04 -8.85
CA HIS A 68 0.55 6.21 -9.28
C HIS A 68 0.89 6.62 -10.72
N LEU A 69 2.18 6.60 -11.08
CA LEU A 69 2.62 6.87 -12.45
C LEU A 69 2.07 5.84 -13.44
N GLU A 70 2.03 4.57 -13.08
CA GLU A 70 1.43 3.51 -13.91
C GLU A 70 -0.07 3.74 -14.10
N PHE A 71 -0.80 4.03 -13.02
CA PHE A 71 -2.22 4.34 -13.07
C PHE A 71 -2.51 5.58 -13.96
N ALA A 72 -1.72 6.64 -13.82
CA ALA A 72 -1.87 7.84 -14.65
C ALA A 72 -1.64 7.55 -16.15
N LYS A 73 -0.66 6.70 -16.50
CA LYS A 73 -0.43 6.27 -17.88
C LYS A 73 -1.61 5.46 -18.43
N GLN A 74 -2.18 4.56 -17.64
CA GLN A 74 -3.36 3.77 -18.03
C GLN A 74 -4.60 4.65 -18.28
N LEU A 75 -4.78 5.71 -17.48
CA LEU A 75 -5.86 6.68 -17.72
C LEU A 75 -5.68 7.42 -19.05
N GLN A 76 -4.45 7.78 -19.41
CA GLN A 76 -4.15 8.44 -20.69
C GLN A 76 -4.38 7.51 -21.89
N SER A 77 -4.03 6.23 -21.79
CA SER A 77 -4.27 5.26 -22.86
C SER A 77 -5.76 4.96 -23.08
N ASN A 78 -6.56 4.97 -22.01
CA ASN A 78 -7.99 4.66 -22.07
C ASN A 78 -8.86 5.83 -22.55
N GLY A 79 -8.36 7.06 -22.52
CA GLY A 79 -9.06 8.26 -23.00
C GLY A 79 -8.88 8.57 -24.49
N SER A 80 -8.09 7.77 -25.22
CA SER A 80 -7.79 7.96 -26.65
C SER A 80 -8.50 6.94 -27.57
N ALA A 81 -9.54 6.27 -27.07
CA ALA A 81 -10.35 5.30 -27.80
C ALA A 81 -11.81 5.78 -27.96
#